data_AF-A0A2D9CD80-F1
#
_entry.id   AF-A0A2D9CD80-F1
#
_cell.length_a   1.000
_cell.length_b   1.000
_cell.length_c   1.000
_cell.angle_alpha   90.00
_cell.angle_beta   90.00
_cell.angle_gamma   90.00
#
_symmetry.space_group_name_H-M   'P 1'
#
loop_
_entity.id
_entity.type
_entity.pdbx_description
1 polymer ?
#
loop_
_entity_poly.entity_id
_entity_poly.type
_entity_poly.pdbx_seq_one_letter_code
_entity_poly.pdbx_strand_id
1 'polypeptide(L)'
;MNRPARSTALFLTPVLLMTLVGCASSSQRASAVGEPESSLSSSTPDTDRSTVHAEPAGHDEFVLGESFDPDSVPQYHEPISRYSLDEIRIELESMYNQDGQLVHAAYSNPLDMQTASTIQAIDQAHSDRLKEIVDHIGWPTRDLVGLKATQAAYMVIQHAGHDIEFQNRCLGLMVDLVAQGELPASYVALLTDRIRVFQDEPQVFGTQMTMKRNEMGMMVPTPTVPIEDEQHLDDRRALMGMAPHGQFVEAIQIAYEASLNDPGTAFAEVPTSGD
;
A
#
# COMPACT_ATOMS: atom_id res chain seq x y z
N MET A 1 19.09 16.33 34.37
CA MET A 1 17.65 16.44 34.02
C MET A 1 17.41 15.57 32.80
N ASN A 2 16.96 14.33 33.03
CA ASN A 2 16.61 13.37 31.97
C ASN A 2 15.20 13.68 31.47
N ARG A 3 15.02 13.83 30.15
CA ARG A 3 13.71 13.73 29.50
C ARG A 3 13.54 12.28 29.03
N PRO A 4 12.36 11.65 29.22
CA PRO A 4 12.15 10.28 28.77
C PRO A 4 11.96 10.26 27.24
N ALA A 5 12.57 9.26 26.60
CA ALA A 5 12.27 8.88 25.23
C ALA A 5 10.79 8.49 25.14
N ARG A 6 10.02 9.18 24.29
CA ARG A 6 8.66 8.78 23.97
C ARG A 6 8.73 7.71 22.89
N SER A 7 8.40 6.48 23.29
CA SER A 7 8.11 5.38 22.38
C SER A 7 6.90 5.75 21.54
N THR A 8 7.11 6.07 20.27
CA THR A 8 6.06 6.20 19.26
C THR A 8 5.63 4.80 18.86
N ALA A 9 4.67 4.24 19.60
CA ALA A 9 3.88 3.12 19.11
C ALA A 9 3.05 3.64 17.92
N LEU A 10 3.45 3.29 16.70
CA LEU A 10 2.63 3.44 15.51
C LEU A 10 1.38 2.58 15.74
N PHE A 11 0.26 3.22 16.08
CA PHE A 11 -1.03 2.57 16.00
C PHE A 11 -1.36 2.39 14.52
N LEU A 12 -1.07 1.20 13.99
CA LEU A 12 -1.60 0.74 12.73
C LEU A 12 -3.14 0.75 12.85
N THR A 13 -3.75 1.78 12.28
CA THR A 13 -5.19 1.78 12.03
C THR A 13 -5.41 1.24 10.62
N PRO A 14 -6.46 0.45 10.38
CA PRO A 14 -6.69 -0.28 9.12
C PRO A 14 -7.09 0.63 7.94
N VAL A 15 -6.69 1.90 7.96
CA VAL A 15 -7.01 2.93 6.96
C VAL A 15 -5.90 3.05 5.90
N LEU A 16 -4.91 2.16 5.91
CA LEU A 16 -3.78 2.19 4.96
C LEU A 16 -4.12 1.59 3.57
N LEU A 17 -5.31 1.02 3.39
CA LEU A 17 -5.68 0.28 2.16
C LEU A 17 -6.31 1.16 1.06
N MET A 18 -6.25 2.50 1.16
CA MET A 18 -6.91 3.42 0.21
C MET A 18 -5.97 4.27 -0.66
N THR A 19 -4.73 3.84 -0.90
CA THR A 19 -3.83 4.55 -1.84
C THR A 19 -3.30 3.68 -2.98
N LEU A 20 -4.18 2.93 -3.65
CA LEU A 20 -3.87 2.31 -4.95
C LEU A 20 -4.98 2.58 -5.96
N VAL A 21 -4.94 3.74 -6.62
CA VAL A 21 -5.56 3.88 -7.95
C VAL A 21 -4.58 4.60 -8.88
N GLY A 22 -3.81 3.79 -9.61
CA GLY A 22 -3.12 4.17 -10.84
C GLY A 22 -3.37 3.06 -11.86
N CYS A 23 -4.28 3.28 -12.79
CA CYS A 23 -4.78 2.28 -13.73
C CYS A 23 -3.72 1.67 -14.67
N ALA A 24 -3.86 0.37 -14.97
CA ALA A 24 -3.66 -0.18 -16.31
C ALA A 24 -4.60 -1.38 -16.54
N SER A 25 -5.17 -1.42 -17.74
CA SER A 25 -6.29 -2.22 -18.21
C SER A 25 -6.00 -3.71 -18.47
N SER A 26 -7.01 -4.55 -18.20
CA SER A 26 -7.70 -5.43 -19.16
C SER A 26 -7.92 -6.90 -18.73
N SER A 27 -9.20 -7.25 -18.74
CA SER A 27 -9.83 -8.54 -19.06
C SER A 27 -9.43 -9.81 -18.29
N GLN A 28 -10.31 -10.26 -17.39
CA GLN A 28 -11.19 -11.40 -17.68
C GLN A 28 -12.25 -11.62 -16.58
N ARG A 29 -13.50 -11.74 -17.02
CA ARG A 29 -14.66 -12.18 -16.23
C ARG A 29 -15.10 -13.52 -16.82
N ALA A 30 -15.16 -14.59 -16.04
CA ALA A 30 -16.03 -15.74 -16.31
C ALA A 30 -16.15 -16.68 -15.10
N SER A 31 -17.31 -16.56 -14.44
CA SER A 31 -18.20 -17.66 -14.06
C SER A 31 -17.67 -18.84 -13.22
N ALA A 32 -18.17 -18.95 -11.99
CA ALA A 32 -18.80 -20.17 -11.50
C ALA A 32 -19.78 -19.88 -10.35
N VAL A 33 -21.07 -20.02 -10.65
CA VAL A 33 -22.19 -20.09 -9.72
C VAL A 33 -22.26 -21.50 -9.14
N GLY A 34 -22.53 -21.63 -7.84
CA GLY A 34 -22.82 -22.93 -7.22
C GLY A 34 -23.00 -22.88 -5.70
N GLU A 35 -24.13 -22.35 -5.24
CA GLU A 35 -24.82 -22.81 -4.02
C GLU A 35 -25.76 -23.97 -4.45
N PRO A 36 -26.20 -24.92 -3.58
CA PRO A 36 -26.69 -24.58 -2.24
C PRO A 36 -26.65 -25.68 -1.13
N GLU A 37 -27.00 -25.23 0.09
CA GLU A 37 -27.77 -25.94 1.17
C GLU A 37 -27.17 -27.22 1.82
N SER A 38 -27.47 -27.66 3.04
CA SER A 38 -28.02 -27.18 4.32
C SER A 38 -28.09 -28.45 5.22
N SER A 39 -27.76 -28.37 6.53
CA SER A 39 -28.41 -29.15 7.62
C SER A 39 -27.63 -29.12 8.95
N LEU A 40 -28.19 -28.41 9.95
CA LEU A 40 -28.58 -28.85 11.32
C LEU A 40 -28.13 -30.29 11.76
N SER A 41 -27.76 -30.65 13.00
CA SER A 41 -28.01 -30.13 14.36
C SER A 41 -27.28 -31.00 15.42
N SER A 42 -26.89 -30.36 16.53
CA SER A 42 -26.85 -30.81 17.96
C SER A 42 -26.13 -32.09 18.40
N SER A 43 -25.25 -31.97 19.42
CA SER A 43 -25.57 -32.31 20.84
C SER A 43 -24.34 -32.22 21.78
N THR A 44 -24.53 -31.57 22.93
CA THR A 44 -23.71 -31.60 24.18
C THR A 44 -24.36 -32.57 25.19
N PRO A 45 -23.71 -33.09 26.27
CA PRO A 45 -23.41 -32.33 27.52
C PRO A 45 -22.06 -32.71 28.22
N ASP A 46 -21.38 -31.77 28.92
CA ASP A 46 -21.27 -31.59 30.40
C ASP A 46 -20.39 -32.68 31.09
N THR A 47 -19.40 -32.46 31.98
CA THR A 47 -19.29 -31.57 33.15
C THR A 47 -17.85 -31.65 33.75
N ASP A 48 -17.48 -30.64 34.57
CA ASP A 48 -16.71 -30.71 35.83
C ASP A 48 -15.18 -30.40 35.90
N ARG A 49 -14.90 -29.15 36.30
CA ARG A 49 -14.12 -28.68 37.48
C ARG A 49 -12.70 -29.23 37.76
N SER A 50 -11.74 -28.31 37.79
CA SER A 50 -10.85 -28.10 38.97
C SER A 50 -10.03 -26.81 38.87
N THR A 51 -10.09 -26.02 39.94
CA THR A 51 -9.26 -24.86 40.25
C THR A 51 -7.85 -25.28 40.66
N VAL A 52 -6.81 -24.64 40.11
CA VAL A 52 -5.44 -24.68 40.65
C VAL A 52 -4.84 -23.28 40.71
N HIS A 53 -4.16 -23.05 41.83
CA HIS A 53 -3.59 -21.83 42.37
C HIS A 53 -2.60 -21.08 41.46
N ALA A 54 -2.63 -19.75 41.57
CA ALA A 54 -1.60 -18.83 41.08
C ALA A 54 -0.63 -18.44 42.21
N GLU A 55 0.67 -18.38 41.91
CA GLU A 55 1.73 -17.62 42.60
C GLU A 55 2.82 -17.28 41.53
N PRO A 56 3.61 -16.19 41.68
CA PRO A 56 3.91 -15.29 40.56
C PRO A 56 5.36 -15.28 40.01
N ALA A 57 5.43 -14.84 38.74
CA ALA A 57 6.47 -14.05 38.07
C ALA A 57 7.95 -14.47 38.18
N GLY A 58 8.42 -15.23 37.19
CA GLY A 58 9.75 -15.01 36.61
C GLY A 58 9.66 -13.91 35.56
N HIS A 59 10.50 -12.88 35.67
CA HIS A 59 10.62 -11.84 34.66
C HIS A 59 11.35 -12.39 33.44
N ASP A 60 10.60 -13.05 32.55
CA ASP A 60 11.07 -13.25 31.19
C ASP A 60 10.95 -11.90 30.47
N GLU A 61 12.10 -11.38 30.07
CA GLU A 61 12.24 -10.31 29.10
C GLU A 61 11.40 -10.67 27.87
N PHE A 62 10.25 -10.01 27.73
CA PHE A 62 9.33 -10.22 26.62
C PHE A 62 9.97 -9.64 25.35
N VAL A 63 10.85 -10.44 24.73
CA VAL A 63 11.29 -10.21 23.36
C VAL A 63 10.05 -10.44 22.51
N LEU A 64 9.45 -9.36 22.00
CA LEU A 64 8.47 -9.42 20.92
C LEU A 64 9.20 -10.05 19.72
N GLY A 65 9.15 -11.38 19.63
CA GLY A 65 9.60 -12.12 18.46
C GLY A 65 8.84 -11.64 17.24
N GLU A 66 9.48 -11.72 16.07
CA GLU A 66 8.88 -11.42 14.78
C GLU A 66 7.54 -12.15 14.66
N SER A 67 6.43 -11.41 14.68
CA SER A 67 5.08 -11.97 14.72
C SER A 67 4.57 -12.41 13.35
N PHE A 68 5.46 -12.72 12.41
CA PHE A 68 5.13 -13.12 11.04
C PHE A 68 5.78 -14.46 10.66
N ASP A 69 5.22 -15.12 9.66
CA ASP A 69 5.80 -16.33 9.08
C ASP A 69 6.97 -15.96 8.16
N PRO A 70 8.23 -16.31 8.49
CA PRO A 70 9.39 -15.94 7.68
C PRO A 70 9.38 -16.55 6.28
N ASP A 71 8.65 -17.65 6.06
CA ASP A 71 8.53 -18.28 4.74
C ASP A 71 7.66 -17.47 3.78
N SER A 72 6.89 -16.50 4.30
CA SER A 72 6.07 -15.59 3.49
C SER A 72 6.87 -14.42 2.90
N VAL A 73 8.10 -14.17 3.40
CA VAL A 73 8.95 -13.07 2.96
C VAL A 73 9.85 -13.56 1.81
N PRO A 74 9.87 -12.88 0.65
CA PRO A 74 10.70 -13.31 -0.46
C PRO A 74 12.18 -13.20 -0.10
N GLN A 75 12.95 -14.25 -0.45
CA GLN A 75 14.38 -14.31 -0.22
C GLN A 75 15.14 -14.13 -1.54
N TYR A 76 15.85 -13.01 -1.67
CA TYR A 76 16.67 -12.71 -2.85
C TYR A 76 18.12 -13.13 -2.60
N HIS A 77 18.49 -14.34 -3.05
CA HIS A 77 19.80 -14.93 -2.72
C HIS A 77 20.93 -14.56 -3.67
N GLU A 78 20.62 -14.18 -4.90
CA GLU A 78 21.62 -13.88 -5.92
C GLU A 78 21.75 -12.38 -6.16
N PRO A 79 22.98 -11.86 -6.30
CA PRO A 79 23.19 -10.44 -6.55
C PRO A 79 22.58 -10.06 -7.90
N ILE A 80 21.90 -8.90 -7.94
CA ILE A 80 21.19 -8.44 -9.13
C ILE A 80 22.07 -8.39 -10.40
N SER A 81 23.39 -8.21 -10.24
CA SER A 81 24.36 -8.20 -11.34
C SER A 81 24.43 -9.48 -12.17
N ARG A 82 23.81 -10.58 -11.71
CA ARG A 82 23.71 -11.84 -12.45
C ARG A 82 22.46 -11.96 -13.30
N TYR A 83 21.50 -11.05 -13.13
CA TYR A 83 20.20 -11.12 -13.77
C TYR A 83 20.24 -10.36 -15.10
N SER A 84 19.62 -10.94 -16.11
CA SER A 84 19.26 -10.26 -17.35
C SER A 84 18.08 -9.31 -17.13
N LEU A 85 17.87 -8.35 -18.05
CA LEU A 85 16.70 -7.45 -17.99
C LEU A 85 15.37 -8.20 -17.98
N ASP A 86 15.29 -9.35 -18.67
CA ASP A 86 14.10 -10.19 -18.66
C ASP A 86 13.84 -10.86 -17.30
N GLU A 87 14.89 -11.28 -16.60
CA GLU A 87 14.77 -11.83 -15.25
C GLU A 87 14.39 -10.74 -14.25
N ILE A 88 14.97 -9.54 -14.36
CA ILE A 88 14.58 -8.37 -13.56
C ILE A 88 13.11 -8.03 -13.79
N ARG A 89 12.65 -8.03 -15.05
CA ARG A 89 11.25 -7.82 -15.40
C ARG A 89 10.34 -8.84 -14.70
N ILE A 90 10.66 -10.13 -14.80
CA ILE A 90 9.88 -11.21 -14.19
C ILE A 90 9.83 -11.03 -12.66
N GLU A 91 10.95 -10.65 -12.05
CA GLU A 91 11.03 -10.44 -10.60
C GLU A 91 10.16 -9.26 -10.13
N LEU A 92 10.24 -8.12 -10.82
CA LEU A 92 9.38 -6.95 -10.56
C LEU A 92 7.89 -7.30 -10.74
N GLU A 93 7.52 -7.98 -11.81
CA GLU A 93 6.15 -8.43 -12.00
C GLU A 93 5.68 -9.38 -10.90
N SER A 94 6.57 -10.21 -10.34
CA SER A 94 6.27 -11.08 -9.20
C SER A 94 5.99 -10.27 -7.93
N MET A 95 6.77 -9.22 -7.67
CA MET A 95 6.54 -8.31 -6.52
C MET A 95 5.12 -7.71 -6.57
N TYR A 96 4.69 -7.23 -7.75
CA TYR A 96 3.34 -6.69 -7.96
C TYR A 96 2.23 -7.72 -7.68
N ASN A 97 2.42 -8.96 -8.14
CA ASN A 97 1.43 -10.01 -7.90
C ASN A 97 1.34 -10.37 -6.41
N GLN A 98 2.46 -10.36 -5.70
CA GLN A 98 2.51 -10.64 -4.27
C GLN A 98 1.82 -9.53 -3.46
N ASP A 99 2.06 -8.25 -3.80
CA ASP A 99 1.36 -7.11 -3.20
C ASP A 99 -0.17 -7.23 -3.37
N GLY A 100 -0.64 -7.52 -4.58
CA GLY A 100 -2.06 -7.70 -4.84
C GLY A 100 -2.71 -8.83 -4.01
N GLN A 101 -1.98 -9.92 -3.75
CA GLN A 101 -2.46 -11.00 -2.88
C GLN A 101 -2.56 -10.56 -1.42
N LEU A 102 -1.58 -9.79 -0.94
CA LEU A 102 -1.57 -9.26 0.42
C LEU A 102 -2.70 -8.26 0.66
N VAL A 103 -2.92 -7.34 -0.28
CA VAL A 103 -4.03 -6.39 -0.22
C VAL A 103 -5.37 -7.12 -0.12
N HIS A 104 -5.58 -8.15 -0.93
CA HIS A 104 -6.80 -8.96 -0.89
C HIS A 104 -6.98 -9.70 0.45
N ALA A 105 -5.89 -10.24 1.01
CA ALA A 105 -5.90 -10.90 2.31
C ALA A 105 -6.21 -9.90 3.45
N ALA A 106 -5.59 -8.71 3.43
CA ALA A 106 -5.80 -7.65 4.40
C ALA A 106 -7.24 -7.11 4.37
N TYR A 107 -7.87 -7.01 3.19
CA TYR A 107 -9.29 -6.69 3.07
C TYR A 107 -10.19 -7.71 3.76
N SER A 108 -9.83 -8.99 3.65
CA SER A 108 -10.62 -10.08 4.22
C SER A 108 -10.51 -10.14 5.75
N ASN A 109 -9.41 -9.67 6.34
CA ASN A 109 -9.21 -9.64 7.79
C ASN A 109 -8.36 -8.44 8.28
N PRO A 110 -8.93 -7.23 8.35
CA PRO A 110 -8.18 -5.98 8.52
C PRO A 110 -7.59 -5.74 9.92
N LEU A 111 -7.89 -6.58 10.92
CA LEU A 111 -7.37 -6.45 12.29
C LEU A 111 -6.30 -7.49 12.64
N ASP A 112 -5.83 -8.26 11.66
CA ASP A 112 -4.79 -9.24 11.91
C ASP A 112 -3.40 -8.59 11.96
N MET A 113 -2.88 -8.44 13.19
CA MET A 113 -1.54 -7.92 13.46
C MET A 113 -0.44 -8.74 12.78
N GLN A 114 -0.66 -10.05 12.58
CA GLN A 114 0.29 -10.94 11.91
C GLN A 114 0.35 -10.62 10.40
N THR A 115 -0.80 -10.39 9.76
CA THR A 115 -0.89 -9.89 8.38
C THR A 115 -0.15 -8.56 8.23
N ALA A 116 -0.36 -7.62 9.16
CA ALA A 116 0.32 -6.32 9.10
C ALA A 116 1.86 -6.42 9.20
N SER A 117 2.38 -7.21 10.15
CA SER A 117 3.83 -7.43 10.26
C SER A 117 4.41 -8.15 9.04
N THR A 118 3.64 -9.04 8.43
CA THR A 118 4.03 -9.76 7.21
C THR A 118 4.14 -8.79 6.02
N ILE A 119 3.15 -7.91 5.85
CA ILE A 119 3.18 -6.87 4.80
C ILE A 119 4.42 -6.00 4.97
N GLN A 120 4.70 -5.51 6.19
CA GLN A 120 5.86 -4.68 6.45
C GLN A 120 7.18 -5.40 6.11
N ALA A 121 7.31 -6.68 6.46
CA ALA A 121 8.51 -7.46 6.15
C ALA A 121 8.68 -7.68 4.64
N ILE A 122 7.59 -7.89 3.90
CA ILE A 122 7.60 -8.02 2.44
C ILE A 122 7.94 -6.69 1.76
N ASP A 123 7.33 -5.58 2.20
CA ASP A 123 7.62 -4.23 1.70
C ASP A 123 9.10 -3.88 1.88
N GLN A 124 9.69 -4.25 3.03
CA GLN A 124 11.12 -4.10 3.29
C GLN A 124 11.96 -4.92 2.29
N ALA A 125 11.66 -6.22 2.15
CA ALA A 125 12.40 -7.09 1.24
C ALA A 125 12.31 -6.63 -0.23
N HIS A 126 11.12 -6.23 -0.68
CA HIS A 126 10.92 -5.67 -2.02
C HIS A 126 11.66 -4.35 -2.21
N SER A 127 11.63 -3.46 -1.21
CA SER A 127 12.32 -2.17 -1.28
C SER A 127 13.83 -2.34 -1.36
N ASP A 128 14.40 -3.23 -0.55
CA ASP A 128 15.83 -3.57 -0.58
C ASP A 128 16.22 -4.14 -1.94
N ARG A 129 15.39 -5.02 -2.50
CA ARG A 129 15.66 -5.58 -3.82
C ARG A 129 15.51 -4.56 -4.95
N LEU A 130 14.50 -3.68 -4.88
CA LEU A 130 14.34 -2.59 -5.83
C LEU A 130 15.55 -1.64 -5.78
N LYS A 131 16.13 -1.41 -4.59
CA LYS A 131 17.35 -0.62 -4.43
C LYS A 131 18.51 -1.21 -5.23
N GLU A 132 18.72 -2.53 -5.14
CA GLU A 132 19.72 -3.22 -5.96
C GLU A 132 19.44 -3.07 -7.46
N ILE A 133 18.19 -3.24 -7.88
CA ILE A 133 17.78 -3.06 -9.28
C ILE A 133 18.09 -1.64 -9.75
N VAL A 134 17.70 -0.62 -8.99
CA VAL A 134 17.94 0.79 -9.33
C VAL A 134 19.42 1.10 -9.39
N ASP A 135 20.22 0.57 -8.47
CA ASP A 135 21.67 0.78 -8.48
C ASP A 135 22.35 0.06 -9.67
N HIS A 136 21.74 -1.00 -10.20
CA HIS A 136 22.28 -1.78 -11.33
C HIS A 136 21.91 -1.22 -12.71
N ILE A 137 20.63 -0.91 -12.94
CA ILE A 137 20.09 -0.54 -14.26
C ILE A 137 19.50 0.88 -14.31
N GLY A 138 19.57 1.63 -13.22
CA GLY A 138 18.79 2.87 -13.05
C GLY A 138 17.32 2.56 -12.76
N TRP A 139 16.46 3.59 -12.84
CA TRP A 139 15.03 3.34 -12.67
C TRP A 139 14.52 2.39 -13.78
N PRO A 140 13.80 1.31 -13.45
CA PRO A 140 13.35 0.32 -14.42
C PRO A 140 12.24 0.93 -15.31
N THR A 141 12.63 1.47 -16.46
CA THR A 141 11.72 2.10 -17.43
C THR A 141 11.02 1.07 -18.32
N ARG A 142 10.01 1.53 -19.05
CA ARG A 142 9.27 0.70 -20.02
C ARG A 142 10.19 0.08 -21.05
N ASP A 143 11.20 0.80 -21.49
CA ASP A 143 12.11 0.33 -22.54
C ASP A 143 13.11 -0.72 -22.02
N LEU A 144 13.42 -0.69 -20.72
CA LEU A 144 14.30 -1.67 -20.09
C LEU A 144 13.58 -2.96 -19.71
N VAL A 145 12.40 -2.85 -19.08
CA VAL A 145 11.72 -3.99 -18.45
C VAL A 145 10.24 -4.11 -18.84
N GLY A 146 9.72 -3.26 -19.71
CA GLY A 146 8.31 -3.24 -20.07
C GLY A 146 7.42 -2.48 -19.08
N LEU A 147 6.21 -2.14 -19.54
CA LEU A 147 5.28 -1.26 -18.80
C LEU A 147 4.88 -1.85 -17.45
N LYS A 148 4.53 -3.14 -17.41
CA LYS A 148 4.03 -3.79 -16.19
C LYS A 148 5.09 -3.83 -15.09
N ALA A 149 6.34 -4.15 -15.42
CA ALA A 149 7.43 -4.14 -14.45
C ALA A 149 7.80 -2.72 -14.00
N THR A 150 7.69 -1.71 -14.89
CA THR A 150 7.85 -0.30 -14.50
C THR A 150 6.81 0.12 -13.46
N GLN A 151 5.55 -0.29 -13.67
CA GLN A 151 4.45 -0.05 -12.74
C GLN A 151 4.67 -0.80 -11.42
N ALA A 152 5.20 -2.02 -11.47
CA ALA A 152 5.56 -2.77 -10.28
C ALA A 152 6.64 -2.07 -9.45
N ALA A 153 7.70 -1.59 -10.08
CA ALA A 153 8.72 -0.80 -9.39
C ALA A 153 8.14 0.47 -8.74
N TYR A 154 7.22 1.14 -9.44
CA TYR A 154 6.53 2.30 -8.91
C TYR A 154 5.64 1.97 -7.68
N MET A 155 4.95 0.82 -7.71
CA MET A 155 4.19 0.33 -6.57
C MET A 155 5.11 0.06 -5.37
N VAL A 156 6.20 -0.68 -5.57
CA VAL A 156 7.17 -1.00 -4.50
C VAL A 156 7.71 0.28 -3.84
N ILE A 157 8.14 1.28 -4.62
CA ILE A 157 8.70 2.50 -4.02
C ILE A 157 7.66 3.31 -3.23
N GLN A 158 6.36 3.23 -3.55
CA GLN A 158 5.31 3.89 -2.76
C GLN A 158 5.14 3.26 -1.36
N HIS A 159 5.55 2.01 -1.18
CA HIS A 159 5.48 1.27 0.08
C HIS A 159 6.79 1.32 0.88
N ALA A 160 7.88 1.84 0.30
CA ALA A 160 9.19 2.01 0.93
C ALA A 160 9.26 3.13 2.00
N GLY A 161 8.20 3.36 2.78
CA GLY A 161 8.13 4.44 3.77
C GLY A 161 9.13 4.33 4.93
N HIS A 162 9.71 3.15 5.13
CA HIS A 162 10.80 2.93 6.09
C HIS A 162 12.14 3.52 5.60
N ASP A 163 12.31 3.76 4.30
CA ASP A 163 13.53 4.27 3.67
C ASP A 163 13.25 5.53 2.84
N ILE A 164 13.02 6.64 3.55
CA ILE A 164 12.73 7.96 2.96
C ILE A 164 13.89 8.46 2.09
N GLU A 165 15.14 8.10 2.41
CA GLU A 165 16.30 8.48 1.59
C GLU A 165 16.23 7.82 0.21
N PHE A 166 15.89 6.53 0.17
CA PHE A 166 15.69 5.82 -1.08
C PHE A 166 14.50 6.37 -1.88
N GLN A 167 13.37 6.66 -1.23
CA GLN A 167 12.22 7.29 -1.90
C GLN A 167 12.61 8.64 -2.55
N ASN A 168 13.34 9.50 -1.84
CA ASN A 168 13.81 10.78 -2.40
C ASN A 168 14.78 10.59 -3.57
N ARG A 169 15.68 9.59 -3.49
CA ARG A 169 16.60 9.27 -4.59
C ARG A 169 15.84 8.83 -5.85
N CYS A 170 14.87 7.94 -5.70
CA CYS A 170 14.01 7.50 -6.79
C CYS A 170 13.12 8.62 -7.34
N LEU A 171 12.59 9.49 -6.47
CA LEU A 171 11.83 10.67 -6.89
C LEU A 171 12.67 11.58 -7.80
N GLY A 172 13.94 11.81 -7.46
CA GLY A 172 14.87 12.55 -8.31
C GLY A 172 15.03 11.94 -9.70
N LEU A 173 15.23 10.61 -9.77
CA LEU A 173 15.31 9.88 -11.05
C LEU A 173 14.01 10.00 -11.86
N MET A 174 12.85 9.91 -11.20
CA MET A 174 11.55 10.02 -11.86
C MET A 174 11.31 11.41 -12.44
N VAL A 175 11.73 12.48 -11.76
CA VAL A 175 11.60 13.85 -12.26
C VAL A 175 12.32 13.99 -13.61
N ASP A 176 13.53 13.46 -13.72
CA ASP A 176 14.29 13.48 -14.97
C ASP A 176 13.63 12.64 -16.07
N LEU A 177 13.04 11.50 -15.72
CA LEU A 177 12.33 10.62 -16.66
C LEU A 177 10.98 11.19 -17.14
N VAL A 178 10.26 11.90 -16.26
CA VAL A 178 9.05 12.64 -16.64
C VAL A 178 9.39 13.74 -17.63
N ALA A 179 10.49 14.48 -17.40
CA ALA A 179 10.96 15.50 -18.34
C ALA A 179 11.32 14.93 -19.73
N GLN A 180 11.69 13.65 -19.79
CA GLN A 180 11.96 12.91 -21.02
C GLN A 180 10.72 12.24 -21.63
N GLY A 181 9.57 12.26 -20.95
CA GLY A 181 8.34 11.59 -21.39
C GLY A 181 8.32 10.07 -21.19
N GLU A 182 9.24 9.54 -20.38
CA GLU A 182 9.37 8.10 -20.09
C GLU A 182 8.45 7.63 -18.96
N LEU A 183 8.00 8.56 -18.11
CA LEU A 183 7.07 8.30 -17.01
C LEU A 183 5.93 9.33 -16.98
N PRO A 184 4.74 8.96 -16.46
CA PRO A 184 3.67 9.91 -16.21
C PRO A 184 4.06 10.93 -15.13
N ALA A 185 3.78 12.21 -15.35
CA ALA A 185 4.04 13.26 -14.36
C ALA A 185 3.31 13.05 -13.02
N SER A 186 2.15 12.39 -13.06
CA SER A 186 1.40 12.02 -11.86
C SER A 186 2.19 11.13 -10.89
N TYR A 187 3.15 10.33 -11.37
CA TYR A 187 3.97 9.47 -10.50
C TYR A 187 4.83 10.29 -9.54
N VAL A 188 5.39 11.39 -10.02
CA VAL A 188 6.15 12.35 -9.21
C VAL A 188 5.24 13.00 -8.18
N ALA A 189 4.04 13.43 -8.57
CA ALA A 189 3.10 14.09 -7.67
C ALA A 189 2.64 13.18 -6.51
N LEU A 190 2.26 11.95 -6.85
CA LEU A 190 1.84 10.91 -5.90
C LEU A 190 2.95 10.55 -4.91
N LEU A 191 4.18 10.30 -5.40
CA LEU A 191 5.31 9.95 -4.54
C LEU A 191 5.76 11.13 -3.66
N THR A 192 5.69 12.36 -4.19
CA THR A 192 6.00 13.59 -3.43
C THR A 192 5.09 13.72 -2.20
N ASP A 193 3.78 13.60 -2.39
CA ASP A 193 2.84 13.69 -1.27
C ASP A 193 2.97 12.50 -0.31
N ARG A 194 3.27 11.29 -0.82
CA ARG A 194 3.52 10.10 0.01
C ARG A 194 4.70 10.32 0.96
N ILE A 195 5.83 10.81 0.45
CA ILE A 195 7.01 11.14 1.26
C ILE A 195 6.64 12.21 2.29
N ARG A 196 5.93 13.27 1.89
CA ARG A 196 5.51 14.35 2.79
C ARG A 196 4.60 13.86 3.91
N VAL A 197 3.68 12.94 3.63
CA VAL A 197 2.86 12.29 4.68
C VAL A 197 3.74 11.53 5.68
N PHE A 198 4.74 10.77 5.23
CA PHE A 198 5.66 10.08 6.15
C PHE A 198 6.49 11.05 7.00
N GLN A 199 6.69 12.28 6.53
CA GLN A 199 7.42 13.33 7.21
C GLN A 199 6.52 14.30 8.01
N ASP A 200 5.21 14.08 8.04
CA ASP A 200 4.21 15.01 8.62
C ASP A 200 4.30 16.44 8.02
N GLU A 201 4.66 16.52 6.74
CA GLU A 201 4.74 17.77 5.99
C GLU A 201 3.47 17.97 5.15
N PRO A 202 3.01 19.23 4.97
CA PRO A 202 1.88 19.52 4.10
C PRO A 202 2.05 18.97 2.68
N GLN A 203 0.99 18.45 2.08
CA GLN A 203 0.98 17.91 0.72
C GLN A 203 1.05 19.02 -0.32
N VAL A 204 1.63 18.73 -1.48
CA VAL A 204 1.69 19.67 -2.61
C VAL A 204 0.53 19.44 -3.56
N PHE A 205 0.10 18.19 -3.75
CA PHE A 205 -0.90 17.84 -4.76
C PHE A 205 -2.18 17.23 -4.20
N GLY A 206 -2.25 17.00 -2.89
CA GLY A 206 -3.45 16.50 -2.21
C GLY A 206 -3.84 15.10 -2.65
N THR A 207 -2.87 14.19 -2.81
CA THR A 207 -3.12 12.83 -3.28
C THR A 207 -3.33 11.81 -2.16
N GLN A 208 -2.87 12.10 -0.94
CA GLN A 208 -2.98 11.20 0.21
C GLN A 208 -4.19 11.55 1.07
N MET A 209 -5.16 10.65 1.08
CA MET A 209 -6.45 10.79 1.74
C MET A 209 -6.63 9.72 2.81
N THR A 210 -7.44 10.05 3.81
CA THR A 210 -7.90 9.13 4.84
C THR A 210 -9.39 9.35 5.05
N MET A 211 -10.13 8.30 5.42
CA MET A 211 -11.55 8.44 5.72
C MET A 211 -11.71 8.91 7.17
N LYS A 212 -12.28 10.09 7.37
CA LYS A 212 -12.60 10.64 8.70
C LYS A 212 -14.09 10.87 8.85
N ARG A 213 -14.57 10.77 10.09
CA ARG A 213 -15.97 11.01 10.42
C ARG A 213 -16.20 12.52 10.56
N ASN A 214 -17.12 13.09 9.78
CA ASN A 214 -17.48 14.51 9.87
C ASN A 214 -18.44 14.80 11.03
N GLU A 215 -18.83 16.06 11.22
CA GLU A 215 -19.75 16.50 12.30
C GLU A 215 -21.12 15.81 12.27
N MET A 216 -21.55 15.31 11.10
CA MET A 216 -22.81 14.58 10.92
C MET A 216 -22.65 13.07 11.11
N GLY A 217 -21.45 12.59 11.47
CA GLY A 217 -21.18 11.18 11.66
C GLY A 217 -20.88 10.39 10.37
N MET A 218 -20.82 11.05 9.21
CA MET A 218 -20.55 10.42 7.91
C MET A 218 -19.04 10.29 7.67
N MET A 219 -18.60 9.16 7.08
CA MET A 219 -17.21 8.98 6.67
C MET A 219 -16.98 9.74 5.36
N VAL A 220 -16.00 10.64 5.35
CA VAL A 220 -15.63 11.45 4.18
C VAL A 220 -14.11 11.41 3.95
N PRO A 221 -13.64 11.41 2.68
CA PRO A 221 -12.23 11.56 2.37
C PRO A 221 -11.74 12.90 2.92
N THR A 222 -10.66 12.86 3.66
CA THR A 222 -10.01 14.03 4.24
C THR A 222 -8.51 13.89 4.00
N PRO A 223 -7.79 14.98 3.66
CA PRO A 223 -6.34 14.94 3.54
C PRO A 223 -5.69 14.35 4.81
N THR A 224 -4.74 13.43 4.63
CA THR A 224 -4.03 12.80 5.74
C THR A 224 -3.27 13.83 6.56
N VAL A 225 -2.57 14.72 5.86
CA VAL A 225 -1.96 15.96 6.35
C VAL A 225 -2.48 17.15 5.51
N PRO A 226 -2.39 18.40 5.99
CA PRO A 226 -2.88 19.57 5.27
C PRO A 226 -2.32 19.71 3.85
N ILE A 227 -2.99 20.46 2.98
CA ILE A 227 -2.50 20.75 1.63
C ILE A 227 -1.94 22.17 1.60
N GLU A 228 -0.74 22.35 1.03
CA GLU A 228 -0.15 23.66 0.80
C GLU A 228 -0.95 24.42 -0.25
N ASP A 229 -1.24 25.70 0.00
CA ASP A 229 -1.79 26.62 -1.01
C ASP A 229 -2.92 26.00 -1.84
N GLU A 230 -4.03 25.68 -1.17
CA GLU A 230 -5.22 25.06 -1.77
C GLU A 230 -5.80 25.88 -2.93
N GLN A 231 -5.58 27.20 -2.93
CA GLN A 231 -6.08 28.11 -3.98
C GLN A 231 -5.48 27.80 -5.36
N HIS A 232 -4.23 27.35 -5.41
CA HIS A 232 -3.52 27.02 -6.64
C HIS A 232 -3.30 25.51 -6.82
N LEU A 233 -3.99 24.68 -6.03
CA LEU A 233 -3.87 23.23 -6.06
C LEU A 233 -4.21 22.66 -7.45
N ASP A 234 -5.33 23.08 -8.02
CA ASP A 234 -5.80 22.54 -9.31
C ASP A 234 -4.88 22.93 -10.47
N ASP A 235 -4.23 24.10 -10.41
CA ASP A 235 -3.20 24.50 -11.38
C ASP A 235 -2.00 23.55 -11.32
N ARG A 236 -1.51 23.24 -10.10
CA ARG A 236 -0.42 22.28 -9.91
C ARG A 236 -0.80 20.88 -10.36
N ARG A 237 -2.03 20.44 -10.09
CA ARG A 237 -2.54 19.13 -10.51
C ARG A 237 -2.67 19.04 -12.03
N ALA A 238 -3.13 20.09 -12.69
CA ALA A 238 -3.23 20.15 -14.15
C ALA A 238 -1.85 20.03 -14.82
N LEU A 239 -0.81 20.68 -14.27
CA LEU A 239 0.57 20.53 -14.76
C LEU A 239 1.10 19.09 -14.69
N MET A 240 0.58 18.29 -13.76
CA MET A 240 0.92 16.88 -13.58
C MET A 240 -0.01 15.92 -14.33
N GLY A 241 -0.94 16.44 -15.14
CA GLY A 241 -1.93 15.63 -15.87
C GLY A 241 -2.98 14.99 -14.97
N MET A 242 -3.25 15.57 -13.79
CA MET A 242 -4.22 15.04 -12.83
C MET A 242 -5.53 15.82 -12.87
N ALA A 243 -6.64 15.13 -12.59
CA ALA A 243 -7.95 15.75 -12.45
C ALA A 243 -7.99 16.77 -11.30
N PRO A 244 -8.88 17.78 -11.34
CA PRO A 244 -9.11 18.69 -10.23
C PRO A 244 -9.33 17.95 -8.90
N HIS A 245 -8.84 18.51 -7.80
CA HIS A 245 -8.84 17.85 -6.50
C HIS A 245 -10.24 17.48 -6.02
N GLY A 246 -11.24 18.35 -6.28
CA GLY A 246 -12.63 18.05 -5.95
C GLY A 246 -13.17 16.79 -6.64
N GLN A 247 -12.84 16.59 -7.92
CA GLN A 247 -13.25 15.39 -8.67
C GLN A 247 -12.55 14.13 -8.14
N PHE A 248 -11.28 14.26 -7.74
CA PHE A 248 -10.53 13.18 -7.11
C PHE A 248 -11.14 12.76 -5.76
N VAL A 249 -11.47 13.73 -4.90
CA VAL A 249 -12.14 13.49 -3.61
C VAL A 249 -13.51 12.84 -3.81
N GLU A 250 -14.28 13.32 -4.79
CA GLU A 250 -15.57 12.72 -5.14
C GLU A 250 -15.43 11.26 -5.61
N ALA A 251 -14.44 10.97 -6.46
CA ALA A 251 -14.17 9.60 -6.90
C ALA A 251 -13.84 8.65 -5.73
N ILE A 252 -13.08 9.12 -4.74
CA ILE A 252 -12.80 8.32 -3.51
C ILE A 252 -14.09 8.09 -2.72
N GLN A 253 -14.93 9.12 -2.56
CA GLN A 253 -16.20 8.99 -1.86
C GLN A 253 -17.11 7.95 -2.54
N ILE A 254 -17.21 8.00 -3.87
CA ILE A 254 -17.99 7.03 -4.67
C ILE A 254 -17.44 5.61 -4.49
N ALA A 255 -16.12 5.43 -4.59
CA ALA A 255 -15.48 4.12 -4.41
C ALA A 255 -15.69 3.57 -2.99
N TYR A 256 -15.60 4.44 -1.98
CA TYR A 256 -15.89 4.08 -0.59
C TYR A 256 -17.34 3.62 -0.43
N GLU A 257 -18.32 4.36 -0.94
CA GLU A 257 -19.74 4.00 -0.88
C GLU A 257 -20.04 2.69 -1.63
N ALA A 258 -19.43 2.48 -2.79
CA ALA A 258 -19.54 1.21 -3.52
C ALA A 258 -19.01 0.03 -2.69
N SER A 259 -17.86 0.21 -2.03
CA SER A 259 -17.25 -0.83 -1.19
C SER A 259 -18.10 -1.24 0.02
N LEU A 260 -18.98 -0.35 0.50
CA LEU A 260 -19.93 -0.67 1.59
C LEU A 260 -21.07 -1.59 1.13
N ASN A 261 -21.43 -1.51 -0.15
CA ASN A 261 -22.53 -2.29 -0.73
C ASN A 261 -22.06 -3.62 -1.31
N ASP A 262 -20.86 -3.63 -1.92
CA ASP A 262 -20.19 -4.82 -2.43
C ASP A 262 -18.68 -4.68 -2.20
N PRO A 263 -18.12 -5.25 -1.11
CA PRO A 263 -16.71 -5.12 -0.78
C PRO A 263 -15.75 -5.68 -1.84
N GLY A 264 -16.24 -6.48 -2.80
CA GLY A 264 -15.46 -6.98 -3.94
C GLY A 264 -15.30 -5.99 -5.10
N THR A 265 -15.99 -4.84 -5.09
CA THR A 265 -16.03 -3.89 -6.21
C THR A 265 -15.22 -2.61 -6.04
N ALA A 266 -14.52 -2.44 -4.91
CA ALA A 266 -13.86 -1.19 -4.52
C ALA A 266 -12.82 -0.64 -5.52
N PHE A 267 -12.40 -1.41 -6.53
CA PHE A 267 -11.41 -0.99 -7.54
C PHE A 267 -11.79 -1.31 -9.00
N ALA A 268 -13.06 -1.66 -9.27
CA ALA A 268 -13.52 -1.78 -10.65
C ALA A 268 -13.89 -0.39 -11.19
N GLU A 269 -12.95 0.20 -11.94
CA GLU A 269 -13.17 1.27 -12.92
C GLU A 269 -13.47 2.67 -12.37
N VAL A 270 -12.42 3.47 -12.15
CA VAL A 270 -12.54 4.93 -12.30
C VAL A 270 -12.54 5.22 -13.81
N PRO A 271 -13.59 5.86 -14.38
CA PRO A 271 -13.60 6.23 -15.79
C PRO A 271 -12.49 7.24 -16.04
N THR A 272 -11.47 6.86 -16.81
CA THR A 272 -10.62 7.85 -17.47
C THR A 272 -11.43 8.43 -18.61
N SER A 273 -11.65 9.74 -18.60
CA SER A 273 -12.25 10.42 -19.76
C SER A 273 -11.33 10.25 -20.96
N GLY A 274 -11.75 9.44 -21.93
CA GLY A 274 -11.05 9.19 -23.18
C GLY A 274 -11.69 8.05 -23.95
N ASP A 275 -12.52 8.41 -24.92
CA ASP A 275 -12.86 7.55 -26.07
C ASP A 275 -11.58 7.09 -26.80
#